data_AF-A0A7C5NHV7-F1
#
_entry.id   AF-A0A7C5NHV7-F1
#
_cell.length_a   1.000
_cell.length_b   1.000
_cell.length_c   1.000
_cell.angle_alpha   90.00
_cell.angle_beta   90.00
_cell.angle_gamma   90.00
#
_symmetry.space_group_name_H-M   'P 1'
#
loop_
_entity.id
_entity.type
_entity.pdbx_description
1 polymer ?
#
loop_
_entity_poly.entity_id
_entity_poly.type
_entity_poly.pdbx_seq_one_letter_code
_entity_poly.pdbx_strand_id
1 'polypeptide(L)'
;DDFQLFVNTFPSSDKVEQCNQLMDKLREKLERKAFEQGHLYYKLGKYISAIVSFENMLKDFPETKREEQVRFLILKSSFNYAKNSIFEKKLERLNDTIGKYKEFAKRFPESKYIKEANKINSYSLTEINKIKNGYKI
;
A
#
# COMPACT_ATOMS: atom_id res chain seq x y z
N ASP A 1 20.50 -12.19 -8.04
CA ASP A 1 21.74 -12.49 -7.29
C ASP A 1 22.91 -12.70 -8.23
N ASP A 2 22.83 -13.60 -9.21
CA ASP A 2 23.97 -13.90 -10.12
C ASP A 2 24.46 -12.71 -10.98
N PHE A 3 23.56 -11.87 -11.48
CA PHE A 3 23.97 -10.67 -12.24
C PHE A 3 24.66 -9.61 -11.38
N GLN A 4 24.17 -9.39 -10.15
CA GLN A 4 24.81 -8.46 -9.21
C GLN A 4 26.18 -8.99 -8.78
N LEU A 5 26.29 -10.31 -8.54
CA LEU A 5 27.56 -10.96 -8.25
C LEU A 5 28.54 -10.78 -9.41
N PHE A 6 28.12 -11.04 -10.64
CA PHE A 6 28.94 -10.85 -11.83
C PHE A 6 29.45 -9.39 -11.97
N VAL A 7 28.57 -8.40 -11.82
CA VAL A 7 28.95 -6.98 -11.89
C VAL A 7 29.94 -6.61 -10.79
N ASN A 8 29.76 -7.11 -9.57
CA ASN A 8 30.66 -6.85 -8.45
C ASN A 8 32.03 -7.54 -8.63
N THR A 9 32.06 -8.72 -9.23
CA THR A 9 33.29 -9.50 -9.45
C THR A 9 34.07 -9.03 -10.68
N PHE A 10 33.40 -8.55 -11.73
CA PHE A 10 34.02 -8.13 -13.00
C PHE A 10 33.57 -6.73 -13.44
N PRO A 11 33.88 -5.67 -12.66
CA PRO A 11 33.34 -4.33 -12.89
C PRO A 11 33.81 -3.65 -14.18
N SER A 12 34.92 -4.09 -14.78
CA SER A 12 35.45 -3.57 -16.05
C SER A 12 35.01 -4.38 -17.28
N SER A 13 34.16 -5.40 -17.11
CA SER A 13 33.69 -6.22 -18.22
C SER A 13 32.72 -5.44 -19.10
N ASP A 14 32.86 -5.58 -20.42
CA ASP A 14 31.91 -5.01 -21.42
C ASP A 14 30.47 -5.53 -21.23
N LYS A 15 30.27 -6.59 -20.41
CA LYS A 15 28.96 -7.14 -20.08
C LYS A 15 28.28 -6.44 -18.90
N VAL A 16 28.97 -5.60 -18.15
CA VAL A 16 28.43 -4.91 -16.97
C VAL A 16 27.21 -4.05 -17.34
N GLU A 17 27.29 -3.30 -18.43
CA GLU A 17 26.16 -2.47 -18.89
C GLU A 17 24.92 -3.32 -19.20
N GLN A 18 25.12 -4.44 -19.92
CA GLN A 18 24.05 -5.37 -20.24
C GLN A 18 23.44 -6.00 -18.98
N CYS A 19 24.26 -6.40 -18.02
CA CYS A 19 23.80 -6.95 -16.75
C CYS A 19 22.97 -5.93 -15.96
N ASN A 20 23.41 -4.67 -15.87
CA ASN A 20 22.66 -3.61 -15.20
C ASN A 20 21.28 -3.40 -15.86
N GLN A 21 21.22 -3.32 -17.20
CA GLN A 21 19.95 -3.20 -17.93
C GLN A 21 19.00 -4.39 -17.68
N LEU A 22 19.54 -5.61 -17.59
CA LEU A 22 18.74 -6.79 -17.28
C LEU A 22 18.24 -6.77 -15.83
N MET A 23 19.08 -6.35 -14.89
CA MET A 23 18.70 -6.20 -13.48
C MET A 23 17.57 -5.18 -13.32
N ASP A 24 17.65 -4.03 -13.98
CA ASP A 24 16.59 -3.01 -13.96
C ASP A 24 15.26 -3.57 -14.51
N LYS A 25 15.31 -4.26 -15.64
CA LYS A 25 14.11 -4.92 -16.22
C LYS A 25 13.52 -5.98 -15.31
N LEU A 26 14.36 -6.74 -14.61
CA LEU A 26 13.90 -7.74 -13.64
C LEU A 26 13.26 -7.06 -12.43
N ARG A 27 13.86 -5.99 -11.91
CA ARG A 27 13.33 -5.20 -10.79
C ARG A 27 11.96 -4.61 -11.14
N GLU A 28 11.82 -4.03 -12.33
CA GLU A 28 10.53 -3.50 -12.82
C GLU A 28 9.45 -4.60 -12.91
N LYS A 29 9.80 -5.80 -13.42
CA LYS A 29 8.87 -6.93 -13.49
C LYS A 29 8.42 -7.40 -12.11
N LEU A 30 9.35 -7.49 -11.16
CA LEU A 30 9.03 -7.91 -9.78
C LEU A 30 8.15 -6.88 -9.08
N GLU A 31 8.46 -5.60 -9.22
CA GLU A 31 7.64 -4.50 -8.69
C GLU A 31 6.21 -4.55 -9.25
N ARG A 32 6.07 -4.71 -10.58
CA ARG A 32 4.76 -4.82 -11.23
C ARG A 32 3.98 -6.03 -10.71
N LYS A 33 4.64 -7.18 -10.57
CA LYS A 33 4.03 -8.40 -10.03
C LYS A 33 3.52 -8.18 -8.59
N ALA A 34 4.33 -7.55 -7.74
CA ALA A 34 3.96 -7.24 -6.36
C ALA A 34 2.73 -6.30 -6.29
N PHE A 35 2.71 -5.26 -7.14
CA PHE A 35 1.55 -4.37 -7.26
C PHE A 35 0.28 -5.12 -7.69
N GLU A 36 0.38 -5.93 -8.75
CA GLU A 36 -0.76 -6.70 -9.28
C GLU A 36 -1.31 -7.69 -8.26
N GLN A 37 -0.44 -8.30 -7.46
CA GLN A 37 -0.85 -9.20 -6.37
C GLN A 37 -1.70 -8.48 -5.31
N GLY A 38 -1.21 -7.36 -4.78
CA GLY A 38 -1.98 -6.57 -3.80
C GLY A 38 -3.29 -6.07 -4.39
N HIS A 39 -3.27 -5.63 -5.65
CA HIS A 39 -4.45 -5.12 -6.34
C HIS A 39 -5.49 -6.22 -6.61
N LEU A 40 -5.05 -7.44 -6.92
CA LEU A 40 -5.94 -8.60 -7.04
C LEU A 40 -6.63 -8.89 -5.71
N TYR A 41 -5.90 -8.91 -4.59
CA TYR A 41 -6.51 -9.10 -3.27
C TYR A 41 -7.55 -8.02 -2.95
N TYR A 42 -7.24 -6.76 -3.28
CA TYR A 42 -8.19 -5.66 -3.12
C TYR A 42 -9.47 -5.90 -3.93
N LYS A 43 -9.34 -6.25 -5.22
CA LYS A 43 -10.48 -6.55 -6.11
C LYS A 43 -11.32 -7.73 -5.64
N LEU A 44 -10.70 -8.73 -5.02
CA LEU A 44 -11.39 -9.90 -4.44
C LEU A 44 -12.01 -9.61 -3.06
N GLY A 45 -11.91 -8.39 -2.54
CA GLY A 45 -12.38 -8.04 -1.20
C GLY A 45 -11.53 -8.62 -0.06
N LYS A 46 -10.37 -9.20 -0.37
CA LYS A 46 -9.41 -9.76 0.62
C LYS A 46 -8.55 -8.63 1.19
N TYR A 47 -9.19 -7.70 1.89
CA TYR A 47 -8.56 -6.42 2.27
C TYR A 47 -7.34 -6.55 3.17
N ILE A 48 -7.31 -7.49 4.12
CA ILE A 48 -6.13 -7.73 4.96
C ILE A 48 -4.95 -8.20 4.10
N SER A 49 -5.19 -9.16 3.21
CA SER A 49 -4.18 -9.66 2.27
C SER A 49 -3.69 -8.55 1.33
N ALA A 50 -4.58 -7.66 0.89
CA ALA A 50 -4.22 -6.50 0.09
C ALA A 50 -3.28 -5.56 0.85
N ILE A 51 -3.62 -5.21 2.10
CA ILE A 51 -2.78 -4.35 2.96
C ILE A 51 -1.39 -4.96 3.10
N VAL A 52 -1.31 -6.23 3.53
CA VAL A 52 -0.02 -6.91 3.75
C VAL A 52 0.80 -7.01 2.46
N SER A 53 0.18 -7.37 1.33
CA SER A 53 0.90 -7.43 0.04
C SER A 53 1.41 -6.07 -0.40
N PHE A 54 0.65 -5.00 -0.19
CA PHE A 54 1.08 -3.65 -0.53
C PHE A 54 2.17 -3.12 0.41
N GLU A 55 2.10 -3.40 1.71
CA GLU A 55 3.15 -3.05 2.67
C GLU A 55 4.46 -3.79 2.34
N ASN A 56 4.39 -5.07 1.97
CA ASN A 56 5.55 -5.82 1.49
C ASN A 56 6.11 -5.24 0.19
N MET A 57 5.26 -4.85 -0.76
CA MET A 57 5.71 -4.18 -1.98
C MET A 57 6.49 -2.89 -1.65
N LEU A 58 6.01 -2.05 -0.73
CA LEU A 58 6.70 -0.82 -0.35
C LEU A 58 8.01 -1.08 0.39
N LYS A 59 8.11 -2.21 1.12
CA LYS A 59 9.34 -2.65 1.77
C LYS A 59 10.37 -3.15 0.77
N ASP A 60 9.94 -3.97 -0.19
CA ASP A 60 10.80 -4.59 -1.19
C ASP A 60 11.21 -3.59 -2.29
N PHE A 61 10.36 -2.60 -2.58
CA PHE A 61 10.56 -1.57 -3.60
C PHE A 61 10.31 -0.16 -3.03
N PRO A 62 11.16 0.34 -2.12
CA PRO A 62 10.96 1.63 -1.46
C PRO A 62 11.01 2.85 -2.40
N GLU A 63 11.62 2.69 -3.57
CA GLU A 63 11.76 3.73 -4.60
C GLU A 63 10.67 3.64 -5.69
N THR A 64 9.64 2.81 -5.49
CA THR A 64 8.56 2.64 -6.46
C THR A 64 7.88 3.98 -6.77
N LYS A 65 7.73 4.27 -8.07
CA LYS A 65 6.96 5.42 -8.53
C LYS A 65 5.45 5.28 -8.23
N ARG A 66 5.01 4.09 -7.80
CA ARG A 66 3.61 3.79 -7.46
C ARG A 66 3.29 4.05 -5.99
N GLU A 67 4.23 4.54 -5.18
CA GLU A 67 4.06 4.64 -3.73
C GLU A 67 2.77 5.37 -3.33
N GLU A 68 2.49 6.52 -3.95
CA GLU A 68 1.25 7.28 -3.71
C GLU A 68 -0.01 6.42 -3.95
N GLN A 69 -0.07 5.74 -5.10
CA GLN A 69 -1.20 4.86 -5.42
C GLN A 69 -1.31 3.68 -4.44
N VAL A 70 -0.18 3.07 -4.09
CA VAL A 70 -0.14 1.89 -3.20
C VAL A 70 -0.58 2.26 -1.79
N ARG A 71 -0.07 3.35 -1.21
CA ARG A 71 -0.49 3.84 0.11
C ARG A 71 -1.97 4.22 0.13
N PHE A 72 -2.48 4.80 -0.96
CA PHE A 72 -3.90 5.05 -1.08
C PHE A 72 -4.74 3.77 -1.11
N LEU A 73 -4.29 2.73 -1.83
CA LEU A 73 -4.96 1.43 -1.83
C LEU A 73 -4.89 0.72 -0.48
N ILE A 74 -3.81 0.89 0.29
CA ILE A 74 -3.73 0.45 1.69
C ILE A 74 -4.81 1.14 2.54
N LEU A 75 -4.94 2.46 2.43
CA LEU A 75 -6.00 3.22 3.11
C LEU A 75 -7.40 2.71 2.73
N LYS A 76 -7.68 2.57 1.42
CA LYS A 76 -8.97 2.05 0.94
C LYS A 76 -9.24 0.63 1.43
N SER A 77 -8.24 -0.24 1.44
CA SER A 77 -8.38 -1.61 1.92
C SER A 77 -8.73 -1.62 3.41
N SER A 78 -8.02 -0.84 4.22
CA SER A 78 -8.30 -0.70 5.66
C SER A 78 -9.71 -0.19 5.92
N PHE A 79 -10.13 0.83 5.17
CA PHE A 79 -11.46 1.39 5.28
C PHE A 79 -12.56 0.36 4.97
N ASN A 80 -12.42 -0.38 3.87
CA ASN A 80 -13.40 -1.40 3.49
C ASN A 80 -13.42 -2.56 4.49
N TYR A 81 -12.26 -2.94 5.02
CA TYR A 81 -12.18 -3.91 6.11
C TYR A 81 -12.94 -3.43 7.34
N ALA A 82 -12.71 -2.19 7.78
CA ALA A 82 -13.42 -1.58 8.91
C ALA A 82 -14.94 -1.50 8.69
N LYS A 83 -15.39 -1.10 7.49
CA LYS A 83 -16.83 -1.03 7.17
C LYS A 83 -17.53 -2.39 7.28
N ASN A 84 -16.87 -3.46 6.85
CA ASN A 84 -17.43 -4.82 6.85
C ASN A 84 -17.19 -5.57 8.17
N SER A 85 -16.81 -4.85 9.24
CA SER A 85 -16.51 -5.42 10.54
C SER A 85 -17.74 -5.50 11.43
N ILE A 86 -17.81 -6.56 12.25
CA ILE A 86 -18.69 -6.60 13.42
C ILE A 86 -18.38 -5.45 14.37
N PHE A 87 -19.39 -5.02 15.13
CA PHE A 87 -19.33 -3.84 15.98
C PHE A 87 -18.13 -3.84 16.94
N GLU A 88 -17.86 -4.98 17.58
CA GLU A 88 -16.79 -5.16 18.57
C GLU A 88 -15.40 -4.86 17.99
N LYS A 89 -15.19 -5.13 16.69
CA LYS A 89 -13.90 -4.91 16.00
C LYS A 89 -13.87 -3.61 15.20
N LYS A 90 -15.03 -2.98 15.01
CA LYS A 90 -15.19 -1.83 14.10
C LYS A 90 -14.43 -0.61 14.61
N LEU A 91 -14.48 -0.35 15.92
CA LEU A 91 -13.79 0.79 16.53
C LEU A 91 -12.26 0.73 16.30
N GLU A 92 -11.64 -0.41 16.60
CA GLU A 92 -10.21 -0.64 16.39
C GLU A 92 -9.83 -0.42 14.92
N ARG A 93 -10.55 -1.07 13.99
CA ARG A 93 -10.24 -1.01 12.55
C ARG A 93 -10.49 0.37 11.94
N LEU A 94 -11.44 1.15 12.47
CA LEU A 94 -11.63 2.55 12.07
C LEU A 94 -10.46 3.42 12.56
N ASN A 95 -9.93 3.18 13.76
CA ASN A 95 -8.73 3.88 14.24
C ASN A 95 -7.50 3.54 13.38
N ASP A 96 -7.33 2.28 12.98
CA ASP A 96 -6.27 1.88 12.04
C ASP A 96 -6.38 2.61 10.70
N THR A 97 -7.61 2.77 10.22
CA THR A 97 -7.90 3.50 8.98
C THR A 97 -7.51 4.97 9.12
N ILE A 98 -7.77 5.60 10.27
CA ILE A 98 -7.33 6.97 10.55
C ILE A 98 -5.80 7.05 10.59
N GLY A 99 -5.11 6.06 11.16
CA GLY A 99 -3.65 5.98 11.15
C GLY A 99 -3.08 5.99 9.72
N LYS A 100 -3.60 5.11 8.86
CA LYS A 100 -3.21 5.02 7.44
C LYS A 100 -3.54 6.31 6.67
N TYR A 101 -4.67 6.95 6.98
CA TYR A 101 -5.01 8.25 6.40
C TYR A 101 -4.01 9.33 6.79
N LYS A 102 -3.65 9.43 8.08
CA LYS A 102 -2.69 10.42 8.57
C LYS A 102 -1.33 10.26 7.89
N GLU A 103 -0.86 9.02 7.75
CA GLU A 103 0.37 8.72 7.02
C GLU A 103 0.27 9.16 5.55
N PHE A 104 -0.81 8.79 4.87
CA PHE A 104 -1.04 9.15 3.47
C PHE A 104 -1.09 10.67 3.27
N ALA A 105 -1.92 11.38 4.04
CA ALA A 105 -2.13 12.81 3.92
C ALA A 105 -0.87 13.62 4.30
N LYS A 106 -0.08 13.14 5.27
CA LYS A 106 1.20 13.75 5.62
C LYS A 106 2.21 13.63 4.48
N ARG A 107 2.26 12.48 3.80
CA ARG A 107 3.26 12.20 2.76
C ARG A 107 2.86 12.76 1.40
N PHE A 108 1.57 12.81 1.10
CA PHE A 108 1.04 13.21 -0.20
C PHE A 108 -0.12 14.22 -0.06
N PRO A 109 0.12 15.41 0.50
CA PRO A 109 -0.92 16.42 0.71
C PRO A 109 -1.56 16.93 -0.59
N GLU A 110 -0.81 16.93 -1.70
CA GLU A 110 -1.27 17.36 -3.02
C GLU A 110 -1.70 16.20 -3.93
N SER A 111 -1.86 15.00 -3.35
CA SER A 111 -2.28 13.82 -4.10
C SER A 111 -3.59 14.04 -4.85
N LYS A 112 -3.70 13.48 -6.05
CA LYS A 112 -4.98 13.39 -6.77
C LYS A 112 -6.05 12.60 -5.99
N TYR A 113 -5.64 11.74 -5.06
CA TYR A 113 -6.53 10.95 -4.21
C TYR A 113 -6.91 11.66 -2.90
N ILE A 114 -6.35 12.83 -2.59
CA ILE A 114 -6.52 13.47 -1.28
C ILE A 114 -7.99 13.75 -0.94
N LYS A 115 -8.78 14.14 -1.94
CA LYS A 115 -10.22 14.39 -1.76
C LYS A 115 -10.96 13.13 -1.30
N GLU A 116 -10.62 11.96 -1.84
CA GLU A 116 -11.22 10.69 -1.43
C GLU A 116 -10.68 10.23 -0.06
N ALA A 117 -9.37 10.40 0.19
CA ALA A 117 -8.76 10.11 1.48
C ALA A 117 -9.42 10.91 2.62
N ASN A 118 -9.69 12.20 2.39
CA ASN A 118 -10.38 13.07 3.35
C ASN A 118 -11.81 12.57 3.63
N LYS A 119 -12.55 12.12 2.60
CA LYS A 119 -13.89 11.54 2.78
C LYS A 119 -13.84 10.27 3.64
N ILE A 120 -12.85 9.40 3.41
CA ILE A 120 -12.63 8.19 4.22
C ILE A 120 -12.39 8.56 5.69
N ASN A 121 -11.55 9.56 5.95
CA ASN A 121 -11.26 10.03 7.30
C ASN A 121 -12.50 10.61 7.99
N SER A 122 -13.23 11.51 7.31
CA SER A 122 -14.46 12.10 7.84
C SER A 122 -15.50 11.04 8.20
N TYR A 123 -15.74 10.08 7.28
CA TYR A 123 -16.64 8.96 7.57
C TYR A 123 -16.19 8.17 8.80
N SER A 124 -14.89 7.85 8.87
CA SER A 124 -14.34 7.03 9.96
C SER A 124 -14.51 7.72 11.31
N LEU A 125 -14.26 9.02 11.38
CA LEU A 125 -14.47 9.83 12.59
C LEU A 125 -15.95 9.88 13.00
N THR A 126 -16.86 10.08 12.04
CA THR A 126 -18.29 10.07 12.31
C THR A 126 -18.76 8.72 12.88
N GLU A 127 -18.33 7.61 12.29
CA GLU A 127 -18.70 6.28 12.77
C GLU A 127 -18.11 5.98 14.16
N ILE A 128 -16.87 6.39 14.42
CA ILE A 128 -16.28 6.26 15.76
C ILE A 128 -17.10 7.02 16.80
N ASN A 129 -17.53 8.24 16.50
CA ASN A 129 -18.35 9.03 17.43
C ASN A 129 -19.70 8.36 17.69
N LYS A 130 -20.34 7.78 16.67
CA LYS A 130 -21.58 7.00 16.85
C LYS A 130 -21.38 5.80 17.78
N ILE A 131 -20.33 5.01 17.54
CA ILE A 131 -19.98 3.85 18.36
C ILE A 131 -19.74 4.26 19.82
N LYS A 132 -18.98 5.33 20.05
CA LYS A 132 -18.68 5.85 21.40
C LYS A 132 -19.91 6.39 22.12
N ASN A 133 -20.85 6.98 21.39
CA ASN A 133 -22.10 7.52 21.94
C ASN A 133 -23.19 6.45 22.12
N GLY A 134 -22.87 5.16 21.96
CA GLY A 134 -23.80 4.05 22.22
C GLY A 134 -24.79 3.77 21.10
N TYR A 135 -24.63 4.37 19.91
CA TYR A 135 -25.44 4.00 18.75
C TYR A 135 -24.99 2.62 18.25
N LYS A 136 -25.74 1.58 18.64
CA LYS A 136 -25.65 0.25 18.03
C LYS A 136 -26.30 0.35 16.64
N ILE A 137 -25.49 0.29 15.58
CA ILE A 137 -25.94 0.26 14.18
C ILE A 137 -26.04 -1.19 13.73
#